data_AF-A0A3N7H7U5-F1
#
_entry.id   AF-A0A3N7H7U5-F1
#
_cell.length_a   1.000
_cell.length_b   1.000
_cell.length_c   1.000
_cell.angle_alpha   90.00
_cell.angle_beta   90.00
_cell.angle_gamma   90.00
#
_symmetry.space_group_name_H-M   'P 1'
#
loop_
_entity.id
_entity.type
_entity.pdbx_description
1 polymer ?
#
loop_
_entity_poly.entity_id
_entity_poly.type
_entity_poly.pdbx_seq_one_letter_code
_entity_poly.pdbx_strand_id
1 'polypeptide(L)'
;MAWGVRKITLLDNGKVAMSNPLRQSLYTLDDCLNGGEFKALAAAKSLKCIFPAVDAEGIVISIPMPGHPVTSQEEKSVVDDCNCLHNLVDSHDAVFLLNDTREPMAPNPFEC
;
A
#
# COMPACT_ATOMS: atom_id res chain seq x y z
N MET A 1 -0.79 16.55 -4.12
CA MET A 1 -0.44 17.22 -5.41
C MET A 1 -0.35 18.74 -5.33
N ALA A 2 -1.10 19.40 -4.44
CA ALA A 2 -1.02 20.85 -4.22
C ALA A 2 0.40 21.37 -3.93
N TRP A 3 1.29 20.52 -3.40
CA TRP A 3 2.70 20.83 -3.13
C TRP A 3 3.67 20.38 -4.23
N GLY A 4 3.17 20.04 -5.43
CA GLY A 4 4.02 19.72 -6.58
C GLY A 4 4.57 18.30 -6.67
N VAL A 5 4.32 17.42 -5.68
CA VAL A 5 4.70 15.99 -5.77
C VAL A 5 4.11 15.34 -7.03
N ARG A 6 4.96 14.64 -7.79
CA ARG A 6 4.60 14.00 -9.06
C ARG A 6 4.61 12.48 -9.03
N LYS A 7 5.49 11.85 -8.25
CA LYS A 7 5.57 10.40 -8.12
C LYS A 7 5.03 9.96 -6.77
N ILE A 8 4.08 9.01 -6.77
CA ILE A 8 3.48 8.44 -5.55
C ILE A 8 3.25 6.95 -5.78
N THR A 9 3.87 6.10 -4.96
CA THR A 9 3.57 4.66 -4.94
C THR A 9 2.83 4.31 -3.65
N LEU A 10 1.65 3.69 -3.78
CA LEU A 10 0.81 3.26 -2.66
C LEU A 10 0.93 1.75 -2.46
N LEU A 11 1.11 1.33 -1.21
CA LEU A 11 1.25 -0.06 -0.81
C LEU A 11 0.10 -0.43 0.14
N ASP A 12 -0.73 -1.40 -0.24
CA ASP A 12 -1.83 -1.92 0.59
C ASP A 12 -2.29 -3.28 0.02
N ASN A 13 -2.50 -4.30 0.86
CA ASN A 13 -3.04 -5.60 0.44
C ASN A 13 -4.57 -5.72 0.59
N GLY A 14 -5.19 -4.74 1.23
CA GLY A 14 -6.59 -4.68 1.55
C GLY A 14 -7.45 -4.30 0.36
N LYS A 15 -8.73 -4.65 0.48
CA LYS A 15 -9.77 -4.27 -0.47
C LYS A 15 -10.62 -3.13 0.06
N VAL A 16 -11.16 -2.33 -0.85
CA VAL A 16 -12.10 -1.26 -0.51
C VAL A 16 -13.41 -1.90 -0.03
N ALA A 17 -13.75 -1.65 1.23
CA ALA A 17 -15.00 -2.06 1.85
C ALA A 17 -16.02 -0.91 1.86
N MET A 18 -17.29 -1.26 2.01
CA MET A 18 -18.43 -0.30 2.01
C MET A 18 -18.29 0.85 3.03
N SER A 19 -17.53 0.65 4.11
CA SER A 19 -17.28 1.67 5.13
C SER A 19 -16.15 2.64 4.78
N ASN A 20 -15.31 2.31 3.80
CA ASN A 20 -14.12 3.09 3.47
C ASN A 20 -14.41 4.44 2.79
N PRO A 21 -15.31 4.56 1.79
CA PRO A 21 -15.56 5.84 1.11
C PRO A 21 -15.96 6.99 2.05
N LEU A 22 -16.55 6.68 3.21
CA LEU A 22 -16.92 7.68 4.22
C LEU A 22 -15.73 8.25 5.01
N ARG A 23 -14.58 7.57 5.00
CA ARG A 23 -13.40 7.91 5.84
C ARG A 23 -12.12 8.08 5.03
N GLN A 24 -12.07 7.55 3.80
CA GLN A 24 -10.89 7.47 2.95
C GLN A 24 -11.25 8.08 1.59
N SER A 25 -10.80 9.32 1.37
CA SER A 25 -11.30 10.20 0.29
C SER A 25 -10.95 9.77 -1.14
N LEU A 26 -10.10 8.77 -1.32
CA LEU A 26 -9.71 8.28 -2.65
C LEU A 26 -10.64 7.19 -3.19
N TYR A 27 -11.61 6.72 -2.40
CA TYR A 27 -12.49 5.61 -2.78
C TYR A 27 -13.93 6.06 -2.99
N THR A 28 -14.59 5.38 -3.92
CA THR A 28 -16.00 5.56 -4.27
C THR A 28 -16.81 4.31 -3.93
N LEU A 29 -18.14 4.41 -4.04
CA LEU A 29 -19.01 3.26 -3.86
C LEU A 29 -18.75 2.18 -4.93
N ASP A 30 -18.42 2.59 -6.15
CA ASP A 30 -18.15 1.67 -7.26
C ASP A 30 -16.93 0.78 -6.97
N ASP A 31 -15.91 1.34 -6.30
CA ASP A 31 -14.72 0.59 -5.89
C ASP A 31 -15.04 -0.51 -4.85
N CYS A 32 -16.21 -0.47 -4.21
CA CYS A 32 -16.65 -1.50 -3.26
C CYS A 32 -17.36 -2.69 -3.94
N LEU A 33 -17.77 -2.53 -5.20
CA LEU A 33 -18.58 -3.53 -5.90
C LEU A 33 -17.75 -4.77 -6.26
N ASN A 34 -18.41 -5.89 -6.57
CA ASN A 34 -17.77 -7.14 -6.99
C ASN A 34 -16.71 -7.69 -6.04
N GLY A 35 -16.89 -7.47 -4.73
CA GLY A 35 -15.96 -7.92 -3.70
C GLY A 35 -14.82 -6.95 -3.40
N GLY A 36 -14.90 -5.72 -3.92
CA GLY A 36 -13.97 -4.63 -3.65
C GLY A 36 -12.73 -4.66 -4.53
N GLU A 37 -12.36 -3.49 -5.04
CA GLU A 37 -11.08 -3.28 -5.69
C GLU A 37 -9.95 -3.21 -4.65
N PHE A 38 -8.72 -3.56 -5.03
CA PHE A 38 -7.59 -3.40 -4.14
C PHE A 38 -7.34 -1.92 -3.85
N LYS A 39 -7.18 -1.58 -2.57
CA LYS A 39 -7.02 -0.20 -2.11
C LYS A 39 -5.88 0.53 -2.82
N ALA A 40 -4.71 -0.12 -2.93
CA ALA A 40 -3.56 0.45 -3.61
C ALA A 40 -3.87 0.83 -5.07
N LEU A 41 -4.54 -0.07 -5.81
CA LEU A 41 -4.91 0.13 -7.22
C LEU A 41 -5.98 1.22 -7.38
N ALA A 42 -7.04 1.15 -6.57
CA ALA A 42 -8.13 2.13 -6.58
C ALA A 42 -7.62 3.54 -6.24
N ALA A 43 -6.73 3.67 -5.24
CA ALA A 43 -6.13 4.94 -4.87
C ALA A 43 -5.26 5.53 -5.99
N ALA A 44 -4.40 4.71 -6.62
CA ALA A 44 -3.57 5.16 -7.74
C ALA A 44 -4.41 5.62 -8.94
N LYS A 45 -5.48 4.89 -9.26
CA LYS A 45 -6.46 5.27 -10.27
C LYS A 45 -7.15 6.59 -9.93
N SER A 46 -7.61 6.74 -8.70
CA SER A 46 -8.26 7.96 -8.20
C SER A 46 -7.34 9.19 -8.30
N LEU A 47 -6.07 9.05 -7.93
CA LEU A 47 -5.07 10.11 -8.08
C LEU A 47 -4.88 10.52 -9.54
N LYS A 48 -4.77 9.56 -10.46
CA LYS A 48 -4.68 9.82 -11.91
C LYS A 48 -5.94 10.48 -12.46
N CYS A 49 -7.12 10.13 -11.96
CA CYS A 49 -8.36 10.81 -12.33
C CYS A 49 -8.37 12.28 -11.87
N ILE A 50 -7.85 12.58 -10.68
CA ILE A 50 -7.79 13.93 -10.12
C ILE A 50 -6.73 14.79 -10.84
N PHE A 51 -5.57 14.23 -11.15
CA PHE A 51 -4.50 14.92 -11.89
C PHE A 51 -3.80 13.93 -12.82
N PRO A 52 -4.16 13.93 -14.11
CA PRO A 52 -3.64 12.96 -15.08
C PRO A 52 -2.11 12.95 -15.26
N ALA A 53 -1.42 14.03 -14.87
CA ALA A 53 0.04 14.13 -14.96
C ALA A 53 0.77 13.62 -13.69
N VAL A 54 0.06 13.06 -12.71
CA VAL A 54 0.71 12.31 -11.62
C VAL A 54 1.21 10.96 -12.13
N ASP A 55 2.42 10.61 -11.75
CA ASP A 55 2.93 9.25 -11.84
C ASP A 55 2.55 8.50 -10.54
N ALA A 56 1.34 7.94 -10.53
CA ALA A 56 0.84 7.17 -9.39
C ALA A 56 0.82 5.66 -9.67
N GLU A 57 1.35 4.86 -8.76
CA GLU A 57 1.36 3.40 -8.85
C GLU A 57 0.76 2.79 -7.58
N GLY A 58 0.01 1.70 -7.73
CA GLY A 58 -0.52 0.92 -6.63
C GLY A 58 0.08 -0.48 -6.65
N ILE A 59 0.67 -0.91 -5.54
CA ILE A 59 1.26 -2.24 -5.39
C ILE A 59 0.50 -2.98 -4.30
N VAL A 60 -0.06 -4.13 -4.67
CA VAL A 60 -0.75 -5.03 -3.75
C VAL A 60 0.28 -5.90 -3.08
N ILE A 61 0.66 -5.54 -1.85
CA ILE A 61 1.73 -6.19 -1.09
C ILE A 61 1.36 -6.29 0.37
N SER A 62 1.69 -7.42 0.99
CA SER A 62 1.48 -7.63 2.42
C SER A 62 2.77 -7.26 3.16
N ILE A 63 2.69 -6.31 4.10
CA ILE A 63 3.82 -5.98 4.94
C ILE A 63 3.85 -7.00 6.09
N PRO A 64 4.88 -7.87 6.19
CA PRO A 64 4.95 -8.86 7.25
C PRO A 64 5.07 -8.17 8.61
N MET A 65 4.24 -8.59 9.56
CA MET A 65 4.27 -8.05 10.92
C MET A 65 5.24 -8.87 11.78
N PRO A 66 6.15 -8.23 12.52
CA PRO A 66 7.04 -8.93 13.44
C PRO A 66 6.28 -9.78 14.46
N GLY A 67 6.80 -10.96 14.77
CA GLY A 67 6.18 -11.88 15.74
C GLY A 67 4.99 -12.68 15.22
N HIS A 68 4.56 -12.47 13.98
CA HIS A 68 3.54 -13.31 13.34
C HIS A 68 4.18 -14.52 12.66
N PRO A 69 3.65 -15.74 12.87
CA PRO A 69 4.20 -16.94 12.26
C PRO A 69 3.99 -16.93 10.75
N VAL A 70 5.04 -17.24 10.01
CA VAL A 70 5.01 -17.45 8.56
C VAL A 70 5.04 -18.96 8.30
N THR A 71 4.10 -19.47 7.51
CA THR A 71 4.13 -20.89 7.13
C THR A 71 5.20 -21.15 6.08
N SER A 72 5.69 -22.39 5.97
CA SER A 72 6.69 -22.75 4.94
C SER A 72 6.19 -22.53 3.51
N GLN A 73 4.87 -22.48 3.29
CA GLN A 73 4.27 -22.16 1.99
C GLN A 73 4.32 -20.66 1.66
N GLU A 74 4.29 -19.82 2.69
CA GLU A 74 4.31 -18.36 2.57
C GLU A 74 5.72 -17.78 2.60
N GLU A 75 6.70 -18.51 3.14
CA GLU A 75 8.09 -18.06 3.35
C GLU A 75 8.69 -17.40 2.11
N LYS A 76 8.55 -18.04 0.94
CA LYS A 76 9.02 -17.46 -0.33
C LYS A 76 8.32 -16.14 -0.66
N SER A 77 6.99 -16.09 -0.53
CA SER A 77 6.21 -14.88 -0.81
C SER A 77 6.57 -13.74 0.12
N VAL A 78 6.81 -14.05 1.41
CA VAL A 78 7.21 -13.05 2.41
C VAL A 78 8.60 -12.50 2.08
N VAL A 79 9.54 -13.35 1.68
CA VAL A 79 10.88 -12.89 1.25
C VAL A 79 10.79 -12.03 -0.01
N ASP A 80 9.98 -12.43 -0.99
CA ASP A 80 9.76 -11.65 -2.21
C ASP A 80 9.13 -10.27 -1.88
N ASP A 81 8.16 -10.24 -0.96
CA ASP A 81 7.54 -9.00 -0.46
C ASP A 81 8.55 -8.13 0.32
N CYS A 82 9.37 -8.72 1.21
CA CYS A 82 10.46 -7.98 1.89
C CYS A 82 11.39 -7.33 0.87
N ASN A 83 11.82 -8.07 -0.17
CA ASN A 83 12.72 -7.56 -1.20
C ASN A 83 12.07 -6.44 -2.04
N CYS A 84 10.80 -6.60 -2.38
CA CYS A 84 10.02 -5.58 -3.06
C CYS A 84 9.95 -4.29 -2.24
N LEU A 85 9.64 -4.40 -0.94
CA LEU A 85 9.57 -3.27 -0.02
C LEU A 85 10.92 -2.54 0.10
N HIS A 86 12.03 -3.27 0.20
CA HIS A 86 13.38 -2.68 0.22
C HIS A 86 13.66 -1.86 -1.04
N ASN A 87 13.44 -2.45 -2.22
CA ASN A 87 13.65 -1.76 -3.48
C ASN A 87 12.78 -0.51 -3.61
N LEU A 88 11.55 -0.55 -3.09
CA LEU A 88 10.65 0.60 -3.08
C LEU A 88 11.17 1.69 -2.15
N VAL A 89 11.62 1.36 -0.95
CA VAL A 89 12.20 2.35 -0.03
C VAL A 89 13.46 2.98 -0.62
N ASP A 90 14.37 2.18 -1.16
CA ASP A 90 15.61 2.68 -1.78
C ASP A 90 15.36 3.56 -3.01
N SER A 91 14.24 3.35 -3.71
CA SER A 91 13.88 4.10 -4.93
C SER A 91 13.04 5.36 -4.69
N HIS A 92 12.68 5.66 -3.44
CA HIS A 92 11.85 6.81 -3.07
C HIS A 92 12.59 7.75 -2.12
N ASP A 93 12.49 9.07 -2.38
CA ASP A 93 13.16 10.09 -1.56
C ASP A 93 12.54 10.27 -0.17
N ALA A 94 11.27 9.87 -0.01
CA ALA A 94 10.53 9.99 1.24
C ALA A 94 9.53 8.85 1.38
N VAL A 95 9.41 8.30 2.59
CA VAL A 95 8.51 7.20 2.92
C VAL A 95 7.56 7.62 4.03
N PHE A 96 6.27 7.35 3.85
CA PHE A 96 5.23 7.59 4.85
C PHE A 96 4.70 6.23 5.35
N LEU A 97 4.87 5.97 6.65
CA LEU A 97 4.31 4.79 7.31
C LEU A 97 2.92 5.14 7.85
N LEU A 98 1.86 4.65 7.21
CA LEU A 98 0.46 5.02 7.49
C LEU A 98 -0.39 3.80 7.89
N ASN A 99 0.23 2.82 8.57
CA ASN A 99 -0.38 1.53 8.90
C ASN A 99 -1.25 1.64 10.17
N ASP A 100 -2.32 0.83 10.24
CA ASP A 100 -3.33 0.91 11.31
C ASP A 100 -2.91 0.23 12.63
N THR A 101 -1.83 -0.57 12.65
CA THR A 101 -1.40 -1.31 13.84
C THR A 101 -0.22 -0.64 14.55
N ARG A 102 -0.27 -0.62 15.89
CA ARG A 102 0.80 -0.11 16.77
C ARG A 102 1.88 -1.15 17.08
N GLU A 103 1.79 -2.35 16.51
CA GLU A 103 2.83 -3.35 16.71
C GLU A 103 4.15 -2.75 16.22
N PRO A 104 5.22 -2.81 17.03
CA PRO A 104 6.50 -2.30 16.61
C PRO A 104 6.87 -3.08 15.35
N MET A 105 6.86 -2.39 14.20
CA MET A 105 7.70 -2.81 13.09
C MET A 105 9.09 -3.04 13.66
N ALA A 106 9.80 -4.05 13.14
CA ALA A 106 11.13 -4.39 13.65
C ALA A 106 11.96 -3.10 13.79
N PRO A 107 12.84 -2.99 14.82
CA PRO A 107 13.61 -1.77 15.08
C PRO A 107 14.34 -1.25 13.83
N ASN A 108 14.53 -2.14 12.85
CA ASN A 108 14.70 -1.83 11.45
C ASN A 108 13.60 -2.57 10.64
N PRO A 109 12.55 -1.91 10.08
CA PRO A 109 11.56 -2.57 9.20
C PRO A 109 12.18 -3.13 7.91
N PHE A 110 13.49 -2.90 7.76
CA PHE A 110 14.35 -3.22 6.62
C PHE A 110 15.43 -4.27 6.99
N GLU A 111 15.25 -5.02 8.07
CA GLU A 111 16.00 -6.26 8.30
C GLU A 111 14.98 -7.37 8.52
N CYS A 112 14.62 -8.03 7.41
CA CYS A 112 14.30 -9.46 7.41
C CYS A 112 15.65 -10.20 7.47
#